data_AF-A0A2N3KAF6-F1
#
_entry.id   AF-A0A2N3KAF6-F1
#
_cell.length_a   1.000
_cell.length_b   1.000
_cell.length_c   1.000
_cell.angle_alpha   90.00
_cell.angle_beta   90.00
_cell.angle_gamma   90.00
#
_symmetry.space_group_name_H-M   'P 1'
#
loop_
_entity.id
_entity.type
_entity.pdbx_description
1 polymer ?
#
loop_
_entity_poly.entity_id
_entity_poly.type
_entity_poly.pdbx_seq_one_letter_code
_entity_poly.pdbx_strand_id
1 'polypeptide(L)'
;NDAPVLTPSNPDLTGIDENATTNGGQTVGSFLSGSVSDADTGALSGIAISGLSSGNGKWQYSLDNGSSWVDVGTVAEAGALLLRSTDYVRFVPNGDTATSASISYHAWDQTGGNSAGDKVSVSSTGGTTAFSTATDTASIDVSEVNDAPTISGVPTDVTVVEDTASNFDLSAITFGDVDDSSLTVTITASAGTFAASTSGGVTVGGTGSGTLTLSGTVSAINTWLDTASNIQYTGAANASGDNAATFSVTADDGAVESTVANGN
;
A
#
# COMPACT_ATOMS: atom_id res chain seq x y z
N ASN A 1 3.76 23.38 -38.89
CA ASN A 1 3.01 23.25 -37.64
C ASN A 1 1.59 22.99 -37.95
N ASP A 2 1.29 21.71 -38.04
CA ASP A 2 -0.02 21.11 -37.99
C ASP A 2 -0.10 20.36 -36.66
N ALA A 3 -1.17 20.56 -35.90
CA ALA A 3 -1.32 19.91 -34.62
C ALA A 3 -1.32 18.38 -34.76
N PRO A 4 -0.78 17.64 -33.77
CA PRO A 4 -0.75 16.20 -33.82
C PRO A 4 -2.17 15.64 -33.76
N VAL A 5 -2.39 14.53 -34.47
CA VAL A 5 -3.63 13.76 -34.41
C VAL A 5 -3.44 12.61 -33.43
N LEU A 6 -4.18 12.68 -32.32
CA LEU A 6 -4.31 11.60 -31.35
C LEU A 6 -5.55 10.75 -31.69
N THR A 7 -5.35 9.45 -31.87
CA THR A 7 -6.41 8.44 -32.00
C THR A 7 -6.50 7.69 -30.68
N PRO A 8 -7.54 7.93 -29.86
CA PRO A 8 -7.63 7.34 -28.54
C PRO A 8 -7.65 5.81 -28.61
N SER A 9 -6.83 5.19 -27.77
CA SER A 9 -6.63 3.74 -27.69
C SER A 9 -6.80 3.20 -26.27
N ASN A 10 -6.88 4.08 -25.26
CA ASN A 10 -6.92 3.73 -23.86
C ASN A 10 -5.79 2.76 -23.45
N PRO A 11 -4.51 3.17 -23.60
CA PRO A 11 -3.41 2.26 -23.39
C PRO A 11 -3.28 1.86 -21.92
N ASP A 12 -3.04 0.57 -21.69
CA ASP A 12 -2.67 0.06 -20.38
C ASP A 12 -1.15 0.17 -20.19
N LEU A 13 -0.76 0.83 -19.11
CA LEU A 13 0.61 0.86 -18.63
C LEU A 13 0.95 -0.49 -17.99
N THR A 14 2.25 -0.76 -17.85
CA THR A 14 2.72 -1.99 -17.21
C THR A 14 2.27 -1.99 -15.74
N GLY A 15 1.43 -2.95 -15.37
CA GLY A 15 0.96 -3.12 -13.99
C GLY A 15 2.10 -3.36 -13.00
N ILE A 16 1.84 -3.02 -11.74
CA ILE A 16 2.77 -3.17 -10.61
C ILE A 16 2.03 -3.76 -9.41
N ASP A 17 2.75 -4.25 -8.41
CA ASP A 17 2.17 -4.47 -7.08
C ASP A 17 2.19 -3.18 -6.23
N GLU A 18 1.38 -3.16 -5.18
CA GLU A 18 1.28 -2.01 -4.27
C GLU A 18 2.58 -1.73 -3.50
N ASN A 19 3.45 -2.72 -3.37
CA ASN A 19 4.75 -2.61 -2.71
C ASN A 19 5.82 -1.97 -3.63
N ALA A 20 5.53 -1.79 -4.92
CA ALA A 20 6.45 -1.22 -5.92
C ALA A 20 6.63 0.32 -5.81
N THR A 21 6.89 0.82 -4.61
CA THR A 21 7.03 2.26 -4.29
C THR A 21 8.29 2.93 -4.88
N THR A 22 9.25 2.13 -5.37
CA THR A 22 10.49 2.62 -6.03
C THR A 22 10.67 2.12 -7.47
N ASN A 23 9.57 1.92 -8.22
CA ASN A 23 9.61 1.39 -9.58
C ASN A 23 10.23 2.36 -10.63
N GLY A 24 10.68 1.80 -11.76
CA GLY A 24 11.35 2.54 -12.84
C GLY A 24 10.43 3.27 -13.81
N GLY A 25 9.11 3.11 -13.69
CA GLY A 25 8.14 3.67 -14.63
C GLY A 25 8.29 3.16 -16.06
N GLN A 26 7.68 3.90 -16.99
CA GLN A 26 7.84 3.68 -18.43
C GLN A 26 7.87 5.00 -19.20
N THR A 27 8.44 4.97 -20.41
CA THR A 27 8.50 6.15 -21.27
C THR A 27 7.12 6.53 -21.78
N VAL A 28 6.89 7.83 -22.00
CA VAL A 28 5.69 8.33 -22.67
C VAL A 28 5.52 7.70 -24.05
N GLY A 29 6.62 7.57 -24.79
CA GLY A 29 6.62 6.99 -26.13
C GLY A 29 6.17 5.54 -26.19
N SER A 30 6.31 4.76 -25.11
CA SER A 30 5.92 3.34 -25.12
C SER A 30 4.41 3.16 -25.23
N PHE A 31 3.61 4.03 -24.61
CA PHE A 31 2.15 3.95 -24.64
C PHE A 31 1.50 4.91 -25.67
N LEU A 32 2.27 5.81 -26.28
CA LEU A 32 1.84 6.59 -27.44
C LEU A 32 2.02 5.87 -28.79
N SER A 33 2.75 4.74 -28.81
CA SER A 33 3.14 4.09 -30.07
C SER A 33 1.93 3.70 -30.90
N GLY A 34 1.78 4.35 -32.07
CA GLY A 34 0.69 4.08 -33.02
C GLY A 34 -0.61 4.85 -32.78
N SER A 35 -0.74 5.60 -31.68
CA SER A 35 -1.91 6.44 -31.41
C SER A 35 -1.72 7.89 -31.84
N VAL A 36 -0.48 8.33 -32.08
CA VAL A 36 -0.17 9.70 -32.50
C VAL A 36 0.42 9.72 -33.91
N SER A 37 -0.09 10.63 -34.75
CA SER A 37 0.48 10.96 -36.04
C SER A 37 0.55 12.48 -36.22
N ASP A 38 1.47 12.94 -37.06
CA ASP A 38 1.68 14.35 -37.32
C ASP A 38 2.03 14.55 -38.81
N ALA A 39 1.51 15.62 -39.41
CA ALA A 39 1.70 15.91 -40.83
C ALA A 39 3.05 16.59 -41.11
N ASP A 40 3.67 17.21 -40.10
CA ASP A 40 4.95 17.89 -40.24
C ASP A 40 6.10 16.88 -40.37
N THR A 41 7.01 17.16 -41.30
CA THR A 41 8.18 16.32 -41.52
C THR A 41 9.14 16.41 -40.33
N GLY A 42 9.39 15.25 -39.69
CA GLY A 42 10.30 15.18 -38.54
C GLY A 42 9.68 15.66 -37.22
N ALA A 43 8.34 15.72 -37.15
CA ALA A 43 7.63 16.02 -35.92
C ALA A 43 8.06 15.09 -34.78
N LEU A 44 8.26 15.69 -33.60
CA LEU A 44 8.50 14.96 -32.37
C LEU A 44 7.15 14.63 -31.72
N SER A 45 7.16 13.75 -30.72
CA SER A 45 5.94 13.36 -30.02
C SER A 45 6.12 13.48 -28.51
N GLY A 46 5.02 13.73 -27.83
CA GLY A 46 4.93 13.87 -26.38
C GLY A 46 3.47 13.99 -25.96
N ILE A 47 3.26 14.31 -24.69
CA ILE A 47 1.95 14.52 -24.11
C ILE A 47 1.89 15.81 -23.31
N ALA A 48 0.68 16.33 -23.18
CA ALA A 48 0.30 17.31 -22.17
C ALA A 48 -0.71 16.64 -21.22
N ILE A 49 -0.27 16.26 -20.01
CA ILE A 49 -1.12 15.61 -19.00
C ILE A 49 -2.06 16.65 -18.41
N SER A 50 -3.35 16.53 -18.67
CA SER A 50 -4.39 17.49 -18.24
C SER A 50 -5.29 16.94 -17.13
N GLY A 51 -5.19 15.66 -16.77
CA GLY A 51 -5.95 15.07 -15.67
C GLY A 51 -5.27 13.84 -15.05
N LEU A 52 -5.59 13.56 -13.80
CA LEU A 52 -5.11 12.39 -13.06
C LEU A 52 -6.26 11.73 -12.30
N SER A 53 -6.27 10.40 -12.28
CA SER A 53 -6.82 9.60 -11.18
C SER A 53 -5.65 8.98 -10.44
N SER A 54 -5.57 9.17 -9.12
CA SER A 54 -4.40 8.73 -8.33
C SER A 54 -4.72 7.67 -7.27
N GLY A 55 -5.98 7.28 -7.09
CA GLY A 55 -6.34 6.29 -6.05
C GLY A 55 -5.77 6.65 -4.68
N ASN A 56 -5.02 5.73 -4.08
CA ASN A 56 -4.29 5.88 -2.83
C ASN A 56 -2.81 6.28 -2.99
N GLY A 57 -2.33 6.46 -4.23
CA GLY A 57 -0.92 6.76 -4.52
C GLY A 57 -0.73 8.12 -5.18
N LYS A 58 0.37 8.27 -5.93
CA LYS A 58 0.70 9.50 -6.66
C LYS A 58 1.43 9.26 -7.97
N TRP A 59 1.25 10.17 -8.91
CA TRP A 59 1.99 10.18 -10.16
C TRP A 59 3.28 10.99 -10.06
N GLN A 60 4.35 10.44 -10.61
CA GLN A 60 5.63 11.11 -10.77
C GLN A 60 6.09 11.05 -12.22
N TYR A 61 6.93 12.00 -12.60
CA TYR A 61 7.60 12.03 -13.89
C TYR A 61 9.11 12.21 -13.74
N SER A 62 9.85 11.84 -14.77
CA SER A 62 11.29 12.04 -14.85
C SER A 62 11.68 12.56 -16.24
N LEU A 63 12.55 13.57 -16.24
CA LEU A 63 13.10 14.20 -17.45
C LEU A 63 14.56 13.79 -17.72
N ASP A 64 15.14 12.96 -16.86
CA ASP A 64 16.55 12.57 -16.82
C ASP A 64 16.73 11.05 -16.82
N ASN A 65 15.88 10.37 -17.59
CA ASN A 65 15.92 8.93 -17.81
C ASN A 65 15.79 8.11 -16.51
N GLY A 66 14.88 8.53 -15.64
CA GLY A 66 14.55 7.84 -14.37
C GLY A 66 15.54 8.09 -13.23
N SER A 67 16.50 9.00 -13.39
CA SER A 67 17.51 9.28 -12.37
C SER A 67 16.94 10.09 -11.20
N SER A 68 16.09 11.06 -11.50
CA SER A 68 15.32 11.82 -10.51
C SER A 68 13.84 11.84 -10.88
N TRP A 69 12.99 11.91 -9.85
CA TRP A 69 11.54 11.85 -9.99
C TRP A 69 10.89 13.03 -9.29
N VAL A 70 9.94 13.66 -9.98
CA VAL A 70 9.20 14.82 -9.50
C VAL A 70 7.72 14.46 -9.45
N ASP A 71 7.05 14.83 -8.36
CA ASP A 71 5.59 14.68 -8.24
C ASP A 71 4.91 15.51 -9.34
N VAL A 72 3.99 14.89 -10.10
CA VAL A 72 3.22 15.58 -11.15
C VAL A 72 2.38 16.72 -10.52
N GLY A 73 1.87 16.50 -9.31
CA GLY A 73 1.01 17.45 -8.60
C GLY A 73 -0.30 17.73 -9.34
N THR A 74 -0.92 18.88 -9.09
CA THR A 74 -2.18 19.25 -9.75
C THR A 74 -1.96 19.57 -11.23
N VAL A 75 -2.76 18.95 -12.09
CA VAL A 75 -2.86 19.25 -13.53
C VAL A 75 -4.31 19.49 -13.90
N ALA A 76 -4.52 20.29 -14.93
CA ALA A 76 -5.82 20.64 -15.49
C ALA A 76 -5.62 21.14 -16.92
N GLU A 77 -6.69 21.34 -17.68
CA GLU A 77 -6.66 21.98 -19.00
C GLU A 77 -5.94 23.35 -18.99
N ALA A 78 -6.02 24.11 -17.90
CA ALA A 78 -5.34 25.40 -17.75
C ALA A 78 -3.86 25.30 -17.32
N GLY A 79 -3.37 24.10 -17.02
CA GLY A 79 -2.04 23.85 -16.46
C GLY A 79 -1.64 22.39 -16.63
N ALA A 80 -1.61 21.93 -17.87
CA ALA A 80 -1.25 20.57 -18.25
C ALA A 80 0.27 20.41 -18.29
N LEU A 81 0.78 19.31 -17.73
CA LEU A 81 2.21 19.03 -17.65
C LEU A 81 2.72 18.48 -18.99
N LEU A 82 3.74 19.12 -19.56
CA LEU A 82 4.35 18.68 -20.80
C LEU A 82 5.44 17.64 -20.57
N LEU A 83 5.37 16.52 -21.29
CA LEU A 83 6.39 15.46 -21.30
C LEU A 83 6.68 15.02 -22.74
N ARG A 84 7.95 14.78 -23.05
CA ARG A 84 8.41 14.24 -24.33
C ARG A 84 8.20 12.74 -24.36
N SER A 85 8.18 12.15 -25.55
CA SER A 85 8.14 10.69 -25.72
C SER A 85 9.29 9.94 -25.03
N THR A 86 10.42 10.60 -24.78
CA THR A 86 11.58 10.05 -24.06
C THR A 86 11.51 10.21 -22.55
N ASP A 87 10.60 11.05 -22.04
CA ASP A 87 10.43 11.26 -20.61
C ASP A 87 9.62 10.10 -20.01
N TYR A 88 9.75 9.92 -18.71
CA TYR A 88 9.14 8.80 -18.00
C TYR A 88 7.98 9.26 -17.12
N VAL A 89 7.00 8.38 -16.97
CA VAL A 89 5.96 8.47 -15.95
C VAL A 89 6.01 7.22 -15.08
N ARG A 90 5.68 7.38 -13.79
CA ARG A 90 5.41 6.26 -12.90
C ARG A 90 4.29 6.59 -11.94
N PHE A 91 3.53 5.57 -11.58
CA PHE A 91 2.67 5.61 -10.42
C PHE A 91 3.46 5.08 -9.21
N VAL A 92 3.36 5.78 -8.08
CA VAL A 92 3.93 5.39 -6.79
C VAL A 92 2.77 5.03 -5.87
N PRO A 93 2.48 3.74 -5.65
CA PRO A 93 1.46 3.29 -4.69
C PRO A 93 1.84 3.67 -3.26
N ASN A 94 0.88 3.55 -2.32
CA ASN A 94 1.15 3.83 -0.89
C ASN A 94 1.88 2.70 -0.16
N GLY A 95 1.92 1.49 -0.74
CA GLY A 95 2.47 0.31 -0.07
C GLY A 95 1.47 -0.45 0.78
N ASP A 96 0.17 -0.08 0.76
CA ASP A 96 -0.81 -0.66 1.68
C ASP A 96 -1.99 -1.35 0.98
N THR A 97 -2.57 -0.75 -0.07
CA THR A 97 -3.77 -1.35 -0.70
C THR A 97 -3.73 -1.28 -2.22
N ALA A 98 -4.32 -2.28 -2.87
CA ALA A 98 -4.49 -2.31 -4.31
C ALA A 98 -5.28 -1.09 -4.81
N THR A 99 -5.00 -0.66 -6.03
CA THR A 99 -5.70 0.48 -6.62
C THR A 99 -5.63 0.47 -8.14
N SER A 100 -6.38 1.38 -8.77
CA SER A 100 -6.14 1.74 -10.16
C SER A 100 -5.95 3.25 -10.28
N ALA A 101 -5.07 3.63 -11.21
CA ALA A 101 -4.72 5.01 -11.44
C ALA A 101 -4.66 5.30 -12.94
N SER A 102 -4.78 6.57 -13.32
CA SER A 102 -4.72 6.95 -14.73
C SER A 102 -4.23 8.38 -14.93
N ILE A 103 -3.72 8.63 -16.14
CA ILE A 103 -3.36 9.95 -16.65
C ILE A 103 -4.19 10.24 -17.90
N SER A 104 -4.84 11.40 -17.94
CA SER A 104 -5.53 11.91 -19.13
C SER A 104 -4.67 12.96 -19.80
N TYR A 105 -4.56 12.91 -21.13
CA TYR A 105 -3.62 13.75 -21.86
C TYR A 105 -4.09 14.13 -23.27
N HIS A 106 -3.53 15.23 -23.77
CA HIS A 106 -3.44 15.55 -25.19
C HIS A 106 -2.10 15.09 -25.76
N ALA A 107 -2.02 14.80 -27.06
CA ALA A 107 -0.73 14.66 -27.74
C ALA A 107 -0.09 16.03 -27.96
N TRP A 108 1.24 16.07 -27.89
CA TRP A 108 2.06 17.27 -28.08
C TRP A 108 3.15 17.01 -29.11
N ASP A 109 3.28 17.89 -30.10
CA ASP A 109 4.26 17.80 -31.20
C ASP A 109 5.65 18.40 -30.84
N GLN A 110 5.81 18.86 -29.59
CA GLN A 110 6.98 19.57 -29.09
C GLN A 110 7.26 20.95 -29.72
N THR A 111 6.24 21.56 -30.34
CA THR A 111 6.29 22.94 -30.80
C THR A 111 5.69 23.90 -29.78
N GLY A 112 5.62 25.19 -30.13
CA GLY A 112 5.05 26.24 -29.26
C GLY A 112 6.03 26.87 -28.26
N GLY A 113 7.30 26.45 -28.25
CA GLY A 113 8.38 27.09 -27.49
C GLY A 113 8.45 26.75 -25.99
N ASN A 114 7.59 25.86 -25.50
CA ASN A 114 7.63 25.36 -24.13
C ASN A 114 8.57 24.16 -24.01
N SER A 115 9.04 23.90 -22.79
CA SER A 115 9.94 22.78 -22.48
C SER A 115 9.21 21.65 -21.74
N ALA A 116 9.78 20.46 -21.77
CA ALA A 116 9.33 19.37 -20.91
C ALA A 116 9.44 19.76 -19.43
N GLY A 117 8.44 19.40 -18.63
CA GLY A 117 8.30 19.81 -17.23
C GLY A 117 7.48 21.09 -17.03
N ASP A 118 7.26 21.89 -18.08
CA ASP A 118 6.40 23.07 -17.98
C ASP A 118 4.94 22.67 -17.80
N LYS A 119 4.17 23.49 -17.08
CA LYS A 119 2.71 23.42 -17.03
C LYS A 119 2.10 24.56 -17.82
N VAL A 120 1.31 24.22 -18.84
CA VAL A 120 0.77 25.19 -19.80
C VAL A 120 -0.73 24.99 -20.00
N SER A 121 -1.41 26.04 -20.48
CA SER A 121 -2.80 25.91 -20.89
C SER A 121 -2.89 25.16 -22.23
N VAL A 122 -3.74 24.12 -22.27
CA VAL A 122 -4.12 23.38 -23.48
C VAL A 122 -5.54 23.75 -23.94
N SER A 123 -6.04 24.90 -23.52
CA SER A 123 -7.36 25.44 -23.94
C SER A 123 -7.48 25.78 -25.44
N SER A 124 -6.39 25.68 -26.21
CA SER A 124 -6.36 25.91 -27.65
C SER A 124 -5.67 24.73 -28.32
N THR A 125 -6.43 23.97 -29.12
CA THR A 125 -6.02 22.69 -29.70
C THR A 125 -6.35 22.62 -31.19
N GLY A 126 -5.69 21.71 -31.91
CA GLY A 126 -5.90 21.48 -33.34
C GLY A 126 -5.33 22.58 -34.25
N GLY A 127 -5.58 22.48 -35.55
CA GLY A 127 -5.13 23.46 -36.54
C GLY A 127 -3.61 23.60 -36.52
N THR A 128 -3.10 24.81 -36.28
CA THR A 128 -1.65 25.08 -36.21
C THR A 128 -1.09 25.12 -34.78
N THR A 129 -1.87 24.70 -33.78
CA THR A 129 -1.41 24.64 -32.37
C THR A 129 -0.51 23.44 -32.14
N ALA A 130 0.14 23.37 -30.97
CA ALA A 130 1.05 22.28 -30.61
C ALA A 130 0.33 21.02 -30.07
N PHE A 131 -0.99 21.07 -29.88
CA PHE A 131 -1.74 20.07 -29.10
C PHE A 131 -2.90 19.47 -29.90
N SER A 132 -3.11 18.16 -29.74
CA SER A 132 -4.25 17.47 -30.34
C SER A 132 -5.58 17.96 -29.76
N THR A 133 -6.64 17.98 -30.57
CA THR A 133 -8.00 18.24 -30.07
C THR A 133 -8.54 17.07 -29.25
N ALA A 134 -8.21 15.84 -29.64
CA ALA A 134 -8.60 14.65 -28.88
C ALA A 134 -7.74 14.50 -27.62
N THR A 135 -8.32 13.85 -26.63
CA THR A 135 -7.65 13.35 -25.44
C THR A 135 -7.69 11.83 -25.40
N ASP A 136 -6.74 11.23 -24.70
CA ASP A 136 -6.73 9.80 -24.38
C ASP A 136 -6.37 9.63 -22.89
N THR A 137 -6.62 8.43 -22.36
CA THR A 137 -6.36 8.10 -20.96
C THR A 137 -5.54 6.82 -20.90
N ALA A 138 -4.34 6.92 -20.32
CA ALA A 138 -3.52 5.77 -19.99
C ALA A 138 -3.78 5.33 -18.55
N SER A 139 -4.03 4.05 -18.34
CA SER A 139 -4.39 3.48 -17.03
C SER A 139 -3.31 2.52 -16.53
N ILE A 140 -3.19 2.37 -15.22
CA ILE A 140 -2.35 1.36 -14.58
C ILE A 140 -3.16 0.66 -13.50
N ASP A 141 -3.02 -0.67 -13.45
CA ASP A 141 -3.53 -1.49 -12.37
C ASP A 141 -2.41 -1.78 -11.36
N VAL A 142 -2.75 -1.63 -10.08
CA VAL A 142 -1.88 -1.97 -8.94
C VAL A 142 -2.48 -3.16 -8.23
N SER A 143 -1.78 -4.30 -8.25
CA SER A 143 -2.24 -5.54 -7.61
C SER A 143 -1.89 -5.59 -6.13
N GLU A 144 -2.75 -6.27 -5.38
CA GLU A 144 -2.61 -6.57 -3.96
C GLU A 144 -1.51 -7.62 -3.72
N VAL A 145 -0.75 -7.43 -2.65
CA VAL A 145 0.25 -8.34 -2.10
C VAL A 145 0.12 -8.28 -0.58
N ASN A 146 -0.39 -9.38 -0.02
CA ASN A 146 -0.61 -9.56 1.41
C ASN A 146 0.55 -9.06 2.29
N ASP A 147 0.25 -8.15 3.19
CA ASP A 147 1.09 -7.66 4.28
C ASP A 147 0.92 -8.52 5.53
N ALA A 148 1.99 -8.66 6.30
CA ALA A 148 1.92 -9.45 7.53
C ALA A 148 1.25 -8.69 8.69
N PRO A 149 0.58 -9.41 9.60
CA PRO A 149 0.01 -8.77 10.77
C PRO A 149 1.07 -8.06 11.61
N THR A 150 0.68 -6.95 12.23
CA THR A 150 1.52 -6.16 13.12
C THR A 150 1.07 -6.33 14.57
N ILE A 151 2.05 -6.36 15.48
CA ILE A 151 1.83 -6.47 16.92
C ILE A 151 2.58 -5.32 17.58
N SER A 152 1.90 -4.54 18.43
CA SER A 152 2.55 -3.50 19.24
C SER A 152 2.04 -3.50 20.68
N GLY A 153 2.80 -2.90 21.59
CA GLY A 153 2.40 -2.78 23.00
C GLY A 153 2.54 -4.06 23.83
N VAL A 154 3.30 -5.05 23.37
CA VAL A 154 3.56 -6.29 24.13
C VAL A 154 4.25 -5.96 25.45
N PRO A 155 3.66 -6.35 26.61
CA PRO A 155 4.29 -6.17 27.92
C PRO A 155 5.63 -6.90 27.97
N THR A 156 6.66 -6.25 28.54
CA THR A 156 7.94 -6.93 28.78
C THR A 156 7.84 -7.94 29.91
N ASP A 157 6.96 -7.70 30.88
CA ASP A 157 6.79 -8.54 32.06
C ASP A 157 5.32 -8.57 32.48
N VAL A 158 4.82 -9.76 32.83
CA VAL A 158 3.49 -9.97 33.41
C VAL A 158 3.63 -10.60 34.80
N THR A 159 3.19 -9.89 35.84
CA THR A 159 3.27 -10.39 37.22
C THR A 159 2.09 -11.30 37.55
N VAL A 160 2.40 -12.52 38.00
CA VAL A 160 1.41 -13.50 38.44
C VAL A 160 1.77 -14.05 39.83
N VAL A 161 0.78 -14.62 40.52
CA VAL A 161 0.99 -15.32 41.79
C VAL A 161 1.32 -16.79 41.49
N GLU A 162 2.36 -17.31 42.13
CA GLU A 162 2.76 -18.72 41.99
C GLU A 162 1.60 -19.67 42.34
N ASP A 163 1.55 -20.81 41.64
CA ASP A 163 0.59 -21.90 41.87
C ASP A 163 -0.90 -21.47 41.86
N THR A 164 -1.20 -20.28 41.35
CA THR A 164 -2.53 -19.67 41.38
C THR A 164 -2.87 -19.11 40.01
N ALA A 165 -4.09 -19.40 39.53
CA ALA A 165 -4.61 -18.78 38.32
C ALA A 165 -4.71 -17.26 38.50
N SER A 166 -3.85 -16.53 37.78
CA SER A 166 -3.75 -15.07 37.83
C SER A 166 -4.16 -14.48 36.49
N ASN A 167 -4.69 -13.25 36.49
CA ASN A 167 -4.95 -12.52 35.26
C ASN A 167 -3.64 -12.35 34.49
N PHE A 168 -3.65 -12.70 33.21
CA PHE A 168 -2.53 -12.50 32.31
C PHE A 168 -2.85 -11.32 31.41
N ASP A 169 -2.47 -10.12 31.87
CA ASP A 169 -2.92 -8.87 31.28
C ASP A 169 -2.13 -8.52 30.00
N LEU A 170 -2.81 -8.64 28.86
CA LEU A 170 -2.30 -8.27 27.54
C LEU A 170 -3.09 -7.09 26.95
N SER A 171 -3.81 -6.31 27.77
CA SER A 171 -4.63 -5.17 27.31
C SER A 171 -3.84 -4.05 26.64
N ALA A 172 -2.52 -4.00 26.83
CA ALA A 172 -1.65 -3.08 26.12
C ALA A 172 -1.36 -3.51 24.67
N ILE A 173 -1.60 -4.78 24.32
CA ILE A 173 -1.35 -5.28 22.97
C ILE A 173 -2.38 -4.72 22.01
N THR A 174 -1.90 -4.24 20.86
CA THR A 174 -2.73 -3.93 19.71
C THR A 174 -2.26 -4.71 18.50
N PHE A 175 -3.21 -5.37 17.85
CA PHE A 175 -3.03 -6.00 16.55
C PHE A 175 -3.57 -5.09 15.45
N GLY A 176 -2.90 -5.13 14.29
CA GLY A 176 -3.34 -4.49 13.07
C GLY A 176 -2.90 -5.32 11.88
N ASP A 177 -3.67 -5.27 10.81
CA ASP A 177 -3.32 -5.85 9.53
C ASP A 177 -3.91 -4.91 8.45
N VAL A 178 -3.17 -4.76 7.36
CA VAL A 178 -3.51 -3.80 6.31
C VAL A 178 -4.57 -4.36 5.38
N ASP A 179 -4.45 -5.63 5.03
CA ASP A 179 -5.29 -6.31 4.04
C ASP A 179 -6.41 -7.10 4.70
N ASP A 180 -6.11 -7.69 5.87
CA ASP A 180 -6.98 -8.64 6.52
C ASP A 180 -7.67 -8.09 7.76
N SER A 181 -8.95 -8.41 7.89
CA SER A 181 -9.75 -7.99 9.04
C SER A 181 -9.84 -9.06 10.12
N SER A 182 -9.28 -10.25 9.88
CA SER A 182 -9.35 -11.41 10.78
C SER A 182 -7.98 -12.05 10.97
N LEU A 183 -7.68 -12.42 12.21
CA LEU A 183 -6.40 -12.99 12.59
C LEU A 183 -6.60 -14.25 13.43
N THR A 184 -5.57 -15.09 13.44
CA THR A 184 -5.31 -16.09 14.47
C THR A 184 -4.07 -15.68 15.25
N VAL A 185 -4.28 -15.24 16.50
CA VAL A 185 -3.20 -14.90 17.44
C VAL A 185 -2.81 -16.15 18.20
N THR A 186 -1.51 -16.42 18.30
CA THR A 186 -0.95 -17.52 19.10
C THR A 186 -0.11 -16.94 20.23
N ILE A 187 -0.45 -17.31 21.46
CA ILE A 187 0.29 -16.95 22.68
C ILE A 187 0.90 -18.25 23.20
N THR A 188 2.21 -18.30 23.36
CA THR A 188 2.91 -19.48 23.89
C THR A 188 3.75 -19.10 25.08
N ALA A 189 3.57 -19.82 26.20
CA ALA A 189 4.44 -19.73 27.36
C ALA A 189 5.48 -20.87 27.33
N SER A 190 6.69 -20.59 27.80
CA SER A 190 7.75 -21.60 27.93
C SER A 190 7.48 -22.60 29.06
N ALA A 191 6.59 -22.27 29.99
CA ALA A 191 6.11 -23.13 31.08
C ALA A 191 4.69 -22.71 31.49
N GLY A 192 4.02 -23.52 32.32
CA GLY A 192 2.66 -23.22 32.81
C GLY A 192 1.56 -23.46 31.79
N THR A 193 0.35 -22.97 32.10
CA THR A 193 -0.84 -23.15 31.25
C THR A 193 -1.73 -21.91 31.24
N PHE A 194 -2.30 -21.59 30.09
CA PHE A 194 -3.33 -20.59 29.91
C PHE A 194 -4.73 -21.19 30.01
N ALA A 195 -5.69 -20.42 30.51
CA ALA A 195 -7.11 -20.73 30.48
C ALA A 195 -7.91 -19.49 30.08
N ALA A 196 -8.74 -19.63 29.04
CA ALA A 196 -9.61 -18.57 28.54
C ALA A 196 -10.90 -19.18 27.95
N SER A 197 -11.88 -18.33 27.64
CA SER A 197 -13.19 -18.74 27.08
C SER A 197 -13.57 -17.89 25.87
N THR A 198 -14.17 -18.53 24.87
CA THR A 198 -14.74 -17.88 23.69
C THR A 198 -15.82 -16.87 24.08
N SER A 199 -15.68 -15.62 23.65
CA SER A 199 -16.66 -14.54 23.85
C SER A 199 -16.34 -13.35 22.94
N GLY A 200 -17.25 -12.39 22.80
CA GLY A 200 -16.96 -11.12 22.12
C GLY A 200 -16.56 -11.21 20.64
N GLY A 201 -16.84 -12.33 19.96
CA GLY A 201 -16.40 -12.57 18.58
C GLY A 201 -15.02 -13.22 18.44
N VAL A 202 -14.38 -13.57 19.56
CA VAL A 202 -13.11 -14.30 19.61
C VAL A 202 -13.35 -15.76 19.96
N THR A 203 -12.87 -16.66 19.11
CA THR A 203 -12.81 -18.10 19.34
C THR A 203 -11.50 -18.46 20.01
N VAL A 204 -11.59 -19.12 21.16
CA VAL A 204 -10.41 -19.52 21.95
C VAL A 204 -10.11 -21.01 21.74
N GLY A 205 -8.86 -21.33 21.40
CA GLY A 205 -8.30 -22.68 21.37
C GLY A 205 -7.15 -22.84 22.38
N GLY A 206 -6.79 -24.09 22.72
CA GLY A 206 -5.61 -24.37 23.55
C GLY A 206 -5.76 -24.13 25.06
N THR A 207 -6.98 -23.87 25.54
CA THR A 207 -7.26 -23.72 26.98
C THR A 207 -6.80 -24.95 27.78
N GLY A 208 -6.14 -24.72 28.92
CA GLY A 208 -5.49 -25.74 29.75
C GLY A 208 -4.11 -26.18 29.27
N SER A 209 -3.49 -25.47 28.31
CA SER A 209 -2.16 -25.78 27.76
C SER A 209 -1.22 -24.57 27.79
N GLY A 210 0.06 -24.78 27.50
CA GLY A 210 1.05 -23.70 27.39
C GLY A 210 0.88 -22.80 26.16
N THR A 211 -0.02 -23.16 25.24
CA THR A 211 -0.31 -22.39 24.02
C THR A 211 -1.80 -22.06 23.97
N LEU A 212 -2.12 -20.77 23.79
CA LEU A 212 -3.47 -20.27 23.60
C LEU A 212 -3.60 -19.72 22.18
N THR A 213 -4.70 -20.03 21.49
CA THR A 213 -5.02 -19.40 20.20
C THR A 213 -6.29 -18.57 20.29
N LEU A 214 -6.28 -17.39 19.68
CA LEU A 214 -7.42 -16.48 19.59
C LEU A 214 -7.70 -16.21 18.11
N SER A 215 -8.85 -16.66 17.61
CA SER A 215 -9.26 -16.41 16.22
C SER A 215 -10.50 -15.52 16.17
N GLY A 216 -10.46 -14.45 15.38
CA GLY A 216 -11.56 -13.49 15.26
C GLY A 216 -11.17 -12.27 14.45
N THR A 217 -12.03 -11.26 14.38
CA THR A 217 -11.66 -10.01 13.72
C THR A 217 -10.62 -9.25 14.55
N VAL A 218 -9.75 -8.46 13.91
CA VAL A 218 -8.74 -7.63 14.58
C VAL A 218 -9.37 -6.78 15.68
N SER A 219 -10.50 -6.12 15.37
CA SER A 219 -11.23 -5.29 16.33
C SER A 219 -11.81 -6.11 17.50
N ALA A 220 -12.33 -7.32 17.24
CA ALA A 220 -12.84 -8.19 18.29
C ALA A 220 -11.73 -8.69 19.21
N ILE A 221 -10.58 -9.07 18.65
CA ILE A 221 -9.41 -9.53 19.42
C ILE A 221 -8.88 -8.41 20.32
N ASN A 222 -8.66 -7.20 19.78
CA ASN A 222 -8.20 -6.05 20.58
C ASN A 222 -9.19 -5.75 21.73
N THR A 223 -10.49 -5.65 21.42
CA THR A 223 -11.53 -5.39 22.44
C THR A 223 -11.60 -6.50 23.49
N TRP A 224 -11.37 -7.75 23.08
CA TRP A 224 -11.38 -8.89 23.99
C TRP A 224 -10.17 -8.87 24.93
N LEU A 225 -8.99 -8.46 24.46
CA LEU A 225 -7.78 -8.34 25.28
C LEU A 225 -7.83 -7.16 26.26
N ASP A 226 -8.61 -6.12 25.98
CA ASP A 226 -8.85 -5.00 26.92
C ASP A 226 -9.42 -5.45 28.28
N THR A 227 -10.01 -6.64 28.34
CA THR A 227 -10.50 -7.24 29.58
C THR A 227 -9.43 -8.16 30.17
N ALA A 228 -8.62 -7.66 31.10
CA ALA A 228 -7.49 -8.39 31.70
C ALA A 228 -7.84 -9.75 32.33
N SER A 229 -9.10 -10.00 32.71
CA SER A 229 -9.55 -11.29 33.27
C SER A 229 -9.91 -12.34 32.22
N ASN A 230 -9.81 -12.02 30.93
CA ASN A 230 -10.18 -12.94 29.86
C ASN A 230 -9.15 -14.07 29.66
N ILE A 231 -7.89 -13.81 30.02
CA ILE A 231 -6.83 -14.83 30.06
C ILE A 231 -6.39 -15.02 31.50
N GLN A 232 -6.52 -16.24 31.99
CA GLN A 232 -5.85 -16.68 33.22
C GLN A 232 -4.60 -17.46 32.86
N TYR A 233 -3.51 -17.22 33.58
CA TYR A 233 -2.28 -18.01 33.51
C TYR A 233 -2.00 -18.65 34.87
N THR A 234 -1.61 -19.92 34.85
CA THR A 234 -1.10 -20.64 36.02
C THR A 234 0.33 -21.09 35.71
N GLY A 235 1.30 -20.59 36.48
CA GLY A 235 2.70 -20.95 36.33
C GLY A 235 2.98 -22.43 36.60
N ALA A 236 4.16 -22.90 36.20
CA ALA A 236 4.61 -24.24 36.58
C ALA A 236 4.79 -24.35 38.10
N ALA A 237 4.59 -25.55 38.65
CA ALA A 237 4.59 -25.77 40.09
C ALA A 237 5.91 -25.31 40.74
N ASN A 238 5.83 -24.48 41.77
CA ASN A 238 6.97 -23.90 42.50
C ASN A 238 7.93 -23.06 41.61
N ALA A 239 7.46 -22.56 40.46
CA ALA A 239 8.21 -21.60 39.66
C ALA A 239 7.97 -20.19 40.21
N SER A 240 8.99 -19.58 40.79
CA SER A 240 8.92 -18.23 41.35
C SER A 240 10.22 -17.46 41.16
N GLY A 241 10.11 -16.14 41.33
CA GLY A 241 11.16 -15.19 41.01
C GLY A 241 10.95 -14.50 39.68
N ASP A 242 11.89 -13.62 39.35
CA ASP A 242 11.92 -12.91 38.08
C ASP A 242 12.21 -13.88 36.93
N ASN A 243 11.61 -13.65 35.76
CA ASN A 243 11.73 -14.52 34.58
C ASN A 243 11.41 -16.01 34.86
N ALA A 244 10.45 -16.30 35.75
CA ALA A 244 10.04 -17.68 36.05
C ALA A 244 9.46 -18.43 34.83
N ALA A 245 8.96 -17.69 33.84
CA ALA A 245 8.62 -18.15 32.51
C ALA A 245 8.90 -17.03 31.50
N THR A 246 8.72 -17.35 30.22
CA THR A 246 8.71 -16.39 29.11
C THR A 246 7.48 -16.66 28.26
N PHE A 247 6.99 -15.66 27.53
CA PHE A 247 5.94 -15.86 26.55
C PHE A 247 6.29 -15.20 25.21
N SER A 248 5.72 -15.75 24.15
CA SER A 248 5.76 -15.20 22.80
C SER A 248 4.35 -15.01 22.26
N VAL A 249 4.18 -14.00 21.41
CA VAL A 249 2.93 -13.70 20.70
C VAL A 249 3.23 -13.60 19.21
N THR A 250 2.45 -14.30 18.41
CA THR A 250 2.39 -14.16 16.94
C THR A 250 0.95 -13.97 16.49
N ALA A 251 0.77 -13.42 15.30
CA ALA A 251 -0.52 -13.26 14.64
C ALA A 251 -0.39 -13.69 13.19
N ASP A 252 -1.38 -14.42 12.69
CA ASP A 252 -1.40 -15.00 11.35
C ASP A 252 -2.75 -14.66 10.70
N ASP A 253 -2.73 -14.10 9.48
CA ASP A 253 -3.90 -13.73 8.67
C ASP A 253 -4.42 -14.88 7.78
N GLY A 254 -3.69 -16.00 7.72
CA GLY A 254 -3.94 -17.16 6.86
C GLY A 254 -2.98 -17.26 5.67
N ALA A 255 -2.19 -16.24 5.42
CA ALA A 255 -1.18 -16.18 4.35
C ALA A 255 0.24 -16.05 4.92
N VAL A 256 0.46 -15.18 5.90
CA VAL A 256 1.77 -14.92 6.51
C VAL A 256 1.65 -14.65 8.02
N GLU A 257 2.70 -15.03 8.75
CA GLU A 257 2.79 -14.77 10.19
C GLU A 257 3.53 -13.44 10.46
N SER A 258 3.10 -12.74 11.51
CA SER A 258 3.77 -11.58 12.05
C SER A 258 5.18 -11.88 12.55
N THR A 259 5.94 -10.83 12.82
CA THR A 259 7.19 -10.99 13.58
C THR A 259 6.87 -11.39 15.03
N VAL A 260 7.61 -12.37 15.57
CA VAL A 260 7.45 -12.83 16.95
C VAL A 260 7.74 -11.70 17.95
N ALA A 261 6.76 -11.39 18.79
CA ALA A 261 6.93 -10.50 19.94
C ALA A 261 7.08 -11.32 21.24
N ASN A 262 7.94 -10.88 22.17
CA ASN A 262 8.27 -11.65 23.37
C ASN A 262 8.14 -10.81 24.64
N GLY A 263 7.86 -11.48 25.76
CA GLY A 263 7.88 -10.94 27.11
C GLY A 263 8.15 -12.05 28.15
N ASN A 264 8.07 -11.68 29.43
CA ASN A 264 8.32 -12.57 30.56
C ASN A 264 7.07 -12.80 31.40
#